data_AF-M4SL12-F1
#
_entry.id   AF-M4SL12-F1
#
_cell.length_a   1.000
_cell.length_b   1.000
_cell.length_c   1.000
_cell.angle_alpha   90.00
_cell.angle_beta   90.00
_cell.angle_gamma   90.00
#
_symmetry.space_group_name_H-M   'P 1'
#
loop_
_entity.id
_entity.type
_entity.pdbx_description
1 polymer ?
#
loop_
_entity_poly.entity_id
_entity_poly.type
_entity_poly.pdbx_seq_one_letter_code
_entity_poly.pdbx_strand_id
1 'polypeptide(L)'
;KENQLIQNLPIDIQCDPKQAEIVKYLYSTKLKKDQFHKSCIPLYVSTLVHLNKVTQLFEIAHSLVKQYPQDAVSWFAVGCYYFLIGNMDPARKFFLKATCLNRSFSPAWLALGHSFAQESEHDQATSAYFTAAQIMKGYMPFLYIGLEYTLSNNFKLAERFYQQALNVEWDDPFVLLELGVIWYKSQ
;
A
#
# COMPACT_ATOMS: atom_id res chain seq x y z
N LYS A 1 8.13 22.50 18.29
CA LYS A 1 9.06 21.59 17.56
C LYS A 1 8.29 20.63 16.64
N GLU A 2 7.22 19.96 17.09
CA GLU A 2 6.38 19.08 16.23
C GLU A 2 5.49 19.84 15.20
N ASN A 3 4.97 21.02 15.53
CA ASN A 3 4.23 21.84 14.55
C ASN A 3 5.11 22.28 13.35
N GLN A 4 6.43 22.41 13.55
CA GLN A 4 7.38 22.69 12.45
C GLN A 4 7.64 21.44 11.61
N LEU A 5 7.61 20.24 12.19
CA LEU A 5 7.70 18.98 11.43
C LEU A 5 6.49 18.80 10.50
N ILE A 6 5.28 19.15 10.95
CA ILE A 6 4.04 19.08 10.15
C ILE A 6 4.05 20.10 8.99
N GLN A 7 4.57 21.31 9.24
CA GLN A 7 4.72 22.35 8.22
C GLN A 7 5.83 22.04 7.20
N ASN A 8 6.86 21.28 7.60
CA ASN A 8 8.02 20.95 6.77
C ASN A 8 7.96 19.54 6.15
N LEU A 9 6.85 18.83 6.30
CA LEU A 9 6.64 17.56 5.61
C LEU A 9 6.54 17.83 4.10
N PRO A 10 7.43 17.25 3.26
CA PRO A 10 7.45 17.47 1.80
C PRO A 10 6.33 16.69 1.11
N ILE A 11 5.11 16.78 1.64
CA ILE A 11 3.93 16.12 1.07
C ILE A 11 3.46 16.91 -0.16
N ASP A 12 3.77 18.20 -0.20
CA ASP A 12 3.33 19.12 -1.26
C ASP A 12 4.18 18.99 -2.55
N ILE A 13 5.25 18.19 -2.55
CA ILE A 13 6.22 18.10 -3.67
C ILE A 13 6.06 16.78 -4.47
N GLN A 14 5.40 15.76 -3.93
CA GLN A 14 5.28 14.42 -4.55
C GLN A 14 3.88 13.81 -4.47
N CYS A 15 2.89 14.56 -4.00
CA CYS A 15 1.53 14.09 -3.83
C CYS A 15 0.54 15.17 -4.28
N ASP A 16 -0.65 14.76 -4.70
CA ASP A 16 -1.72 15.71 -5.02
C ASP A 16 -1.98 16.59 -3.78
N PRO A 17 -1.97 17.93 -3.90
CA PRO A 17 -2.02 18.83 -2.75
C PRO A 17 -3.27 18.61 -1.88
N LYS A 18 -4.35 18.09 -2.47
CA LYS A 18 -5.57 17.70 -1.74
C LYS A 18 -5.35 16.47 -0.84
N GLN A 19 -4.59 15.46 -1.28
CA GLN A 19 -4.28 14.28 -0.48
C GLN A 19 -3.35 14.63 0.68
N ALA A 20 -2.37 15.51 0.41
CA ALA A 20 -1.47 16.06 1.41
C ALA A 20 -2.22 16.78 2.54
N GLU A 21 -3.17 17.63 2.15
CA GLU A 21 -3.99 18.43 3.05
C GLU A 21 -4.96 17.57 3.85
N ILE A 22 -5.56 16.54 3.25
CA ILE A 22 -6.41 15.55 3.94
C ILE A 22 -5.60 14.78 5.00
N VAL A 23 -4.36 14.39 4.71
CA VAL A 23 -3.50 13.68 5.67
C VAL A 23 -3.10 14.60 6.83
N LYS A 24 -2.68 15.85 6.53
CA LYS A 24 -2.39 16.88 7.55
C LYS A 24 -3.64 17.21 8.39
N TYR A 25 -4.82 17.25 7.76
CA TYR A 25 -6.11 17.52 8.41
C TYR A 25 -6.56 16.35 9.29
N LEU A 26 -6.52 15.10 8.79
CA LEU A 26 -6.85 13.91 9.57
C LEU A 26 -5.90 13.73 10.76
N TYR A 27 -4.61 14.02 10.57
CA TYR A 27 -3.61 13.98 11.65
C TYR A 27 -3.87 15.06 12.72
N SER A 28 -4.15 16.30 12.30
CA SER A 28 -4.38 17.42 13.22
C SER A 28 -5.73 17.39 13.94
N THR A 29 -6.77 16.79 13.34
CA THR A 29 -8.14 16.81 13.89
C THR A 29 -8.57 15.52 14.57
N LYS A 30 -8.21 14.33 14.05
CA LYS A 30 -8.65 13.03 14.59
C LYS A 30 -7.63 12.37 15.50
N LEU A 31 -6.34 12.36 15.13
CA LEU A 31 -5.27 11.74 15.94
C LEU A 31 -4.98 12.50 17.24
N LYS A 32 -5.28 13.81 17.30
CA LYS A 32 -5.15 14.63 18.52
C LYS A 32 -6.32 14.47 19.51
N LYS A 33 -7.51 14.07 19.05
CA LYS A 33 -8.71 14.00 19.90
C LYS A 33 -8.98 12.59 20.43
N ASP A 34 -8.74 11.57 19.62
CA ASP A 34 -8.81 10.18 20.03
C ASP A 34 -7.48 9.51 19.70
N GLN A 35 -6.86 8.95 20.73
CA GLN A 35 -5.65 8.16 20.65
C GLN A 35 -5.87 6.99 19.66
N PHE A 36 -5.46 7.21 18.40
CA PHE A 36 -5.48 6.25 17.30
C PHE A 36 -6.85 5.62 17.00
N HIS A 37 -7.70 6.31 16.25
CA HIS A 37 -8.78 5.61 15.55
C HIS A 37 -8.15 4.62 14.56
N LYS A 38 -8.20 3.33 14.88
CA LYS A 38 -7.43 2.24 14.25
C LYS A 38 -7.55 2.17 12.73
N SER A 39 -8.66 2.65 12.17
CA SER A 39 -8.91 2.68 10.73
C SER A 39 -8.05 3.71 9.98
N CYS A 40 -7.54 4.76 10.65
CA CYS A 40 -6.71 5.78 10.02
C CYS A 40 -5.22 5.43 10.00
N ILE A 41 -4.79 4.48 10.83
CA ILE A 41 -3.38 4.11 10.98
C ILE A 41 -2.81 3.49 9.69
N PRO A 42 -3.48 2.56 8.99
CA PRO A 42 -2.96 2.01 7.74
C PRO A 42 -2.73 3.10 6.69
N LEU A 43 -3.66 4.06 6.58
CA LEU A 43 -3.51 5.20 5.66
C LEU A 43 -2.28 6.04 6.00
N TYR A 44 -2.09 6.35 7.29
CA TYR A 44 -0.91 7.09 7.73
C TYR A 44 0.40 6.32 7.46
N VAL A 45 0.44 5.02 7.76
CA VAL A 45 1.60 4.17 7.44
C VAL A 45 1.89 4.17 5.94
N SER A 46 0.88 3.97 5.09
CA SER A 46 1.03 4.03 3.63
C SER A 46 1.58 5.38 3.17
N THR A 47 1.10 6.49 3.73
CA THR A 47 1.64 7.83 3.38
C THR A 47 3.11 7.99 3.78
N LEU A 48 3.51 7.50 4.95
CA LEU A 48 4.92 7.52 5.36
C LEU A 48 5.79 6.67 4.43
N VAL A 49 5.24 5.56 3.92
CA VAL A 49 5.92 4.73 2.91
C VAL A 49 6.10 5.50 1.60
N HIS A 50 5.04 6.10 1.07
CA HIS A 50 5.10 6.89 -0.17
C HIS A 50 6.03 8.10 -0.06
N LEU A 51 6.09 8.74 1.11
CA LEU A 51 6.95 9.91 1.37
C LEU A 51 8.38 9.53 1.79
N ASN A 52 8.71 8.24 1.79
CA ASN A 52 10.00 7.69 2.17
C ASN A 52 10.48 8.14 3.57
N LYS A 53 9.55 8.27 4.54
CA LYS A 53 9.84 8.76 5.90
C LYS A 53 10.20 7.62 6.86
N VAL A 54 11.38 7.04 6.65
CA VAL A 54 11.91 5.88 7.40
C VAL A 54 11.82 6.08 8.92
N THR A 55 12.31 7.21 9.43
CA THR A 55 12.45 7.45 10.89
C THR A 55 11.08 7.53 11.58
N GLN A 56 10.14 8.26 10.99
CA GLN A 56 8.79 8.40 11.53
C GLN A 56 8.04 7.06 11.47
N LEU A 57 8.25 6.29 10.40
CA LEU A 57 7.69 4.96 10.25
C LEU A 57 8.21 3.99 11.31
N PHE A 58 9.51 4.06 11.64
CA PHE A 58 10.09 3.28 12.72
C PHE A 58 9.48 3.63 14.08
N GLU A 59 9.38 4.93 14.40
CA GLU A 59 8.80 5.41 15.66
C GLU A 59 7.35 4.95 15.85
N ILE A 60 6.51 5.11 14.81
CA ILE A 60 5.12 4.67 14.91
C ILE A 60 5.03 3.14 14.99
N ALA A 61 5.78 2.39 14.19
CA ALA A 61 5.77 0.93 14.24
C ALA A 61 6.12 0.41 15.65
N HIS A 62 7.16 0.98 16.28
CA HIS A 62 7.55 0.61 17.64
C HIS A 62 6.48 0.98 18.68
N SER A 63 5.87 2.15 18.55
CA SER A 63 4.79 2.56 19.46
C SER A 63 3.54 1.67 19.34
N LEU A 64 3.17 1.28 18.12
CA LEU A 64 2.02 0.42 17.84
C LEU A 64 2.22 -0.99 18.38
N VAL A 65 3.41 -1.57 18.23
CA VAL A 65 3.69 -2.90 18.79
C VAL A 65 3.63 -2.90 20.32
N LYS A 66 4.08 -1.82 20.97
CA LYS A 66 3.99 -1.69 22.44
C LYS A 66 2.56 -1.57 22.94
N GLN A 67 1.73 -0.81 22.23
CA GLN A 67 0.35 -0.52 22.66
C GLN A 67 -0.64 -1.63 22.23
N TYR A 68 -0.45 -2.18 21.03
CA TYR A 68 -1.36 -3.10 20.37
C TYR A 68 -0.62 -4.31 19.76
N PRO A 69 0.04 -5.16 20.56
CA PRO A 69 0.86 -6.28 20.06
C PRO A 69 0.07 -7.37 19.34
N GLN A 70 -1.24 -7.46 19.57
CA GLN A 70 -2.13 -8.46 18.95
C GLN A 70 -2.93 -7.89 17.78
N ASP A 71 -2.70 -6.64 17.40
CA ASP A 71 -3.41 -6.00 16.29
C ASP A 71 -2.60 -6.12 15.00
N ALA A 72 -3.27 -6.47 13.90
CA ALA A 72 -2.64 -6.66 12.60
C ALA A 72 -1.96 -5.38 12.10
N VAL A 73 -2.55 -4.21 12.42
CA VAL A 73 -2.04 -2.89 12.02
C VAL A 73 -0.62 -2.64 12.53
N SER A 74 -0.30 -3.11 13.74
CA SER A 74 1.02 -2.94 14.34
C SER A 74 2.10 -3.68 13.56
N TRP A 75 1.83 -4.93 13.19
CA TRP A 75 2.77 -5.75 12.41
C TRP A 75 2.84 -5.33 10.96
N PHE A 76 1.76 -4.79 10.40
CA PHE A 76 1.78 -4.13 9.12
C PHE A 76 2.73 -2.93 9.10
N ALA A 77 2.69 -2.06 10.12
CA ALA A 77 3.61 -0.93 10.22
C ALA A 77 5.08 -1.36 10.29
N VAL A 78 5.38 -2.44 11.05
CA VAL A 78 6.73 -3.03 11.09
C VAL A 78 7.13 -3.61 9.72
N GLY A 79 6.23 -4.32 9.04
CA GLY A 79 6.48 -4.84 7.71
C GLY A 79 6.77 -3.73 6.70
N CYS A 80 6.00 -2.63 6.74
CA CYS A 80 6.20 -1.45 5.91
C CYS A 80 7.56 -0.79 6.16
N TYR A 81 8.01 -0.75 7.43
CA TYR A 81 9.35 -0.26 7.75
C TYR A 81 10.43 -1.12 7.07
N TYR A 82 10.36 -2.45 7.20
CA TYR A 82 11.32 -3.36 6.57
C TYR A 82 11.29 -3.32 5.05
N PHE A 83 10.08 -3.22 4.47
CA PHE A 83 9.88 -3.05 3.04
C PHE A 83 10.60 -1.79 2.53
N LEU A 84 10.44 -0.67 3.23
CA LEU A 84 11.00 0.61 2.83
C LEU A 84 12.53 0.68 2.95
N ILE A 85 13.13 -0.02 3.91
CA ILE A 85 14.60 -0.16 3.99
C ILE A 85 15.15 -1.23 3.03
N GLY A 86 14.30 -1.83 2.20
CA GLY A 86 14.69 -2.80 1.17
C GLY A 86 14.92 -4.23 1.67
N ASN A 87 14.49 -4.56 2.89
CA ASN A 87 14.69 -5.90 3.45
C ASN A 87 13.39 -6.72 3.34
N MET A 88 13.27 -7.47 2.24
CA MET A 88 12.02 -8.15 1.85
C MET A 88 11.66 -9.34 2.73
N ASP A 89 12.64 -10.14 3.15
CA ASP A 89 12.41 -11.31 4.02
C ASP A 89 11.70 -10.98 5.34
N PRO A 90 12.21 -10.04 6.17
CA PRO A 90 11.51 -9.63 7.38
C PRO A 90 10.21 -8.90 7.06
N ALA A 91 10.15 -8.10 5.98
CA ALA A 91 8.91 -7.44 5.57
C ALA A 91 7.78 -8.45 5.37
N ARG A 92 8.02 -9.48 4.54
CA ARG A 92 7.09 -10.59 4.28
C ARG A 92 6.70 -11.31 5.55
N LYS A 93 7.67 -11.62 6.42
CA LYS A 93 7.40 -12.28 7.70
C LYS A 93 6.43 -11.49 8.58
N PHE A 94 6.60 -10.17 8.64
CA PHE A 94 5.73 -9.32 9.45
C PHE A 94 4.37 -9.04 8.79
N PHE A 95 4.31 -8.95 7.46
CA PHE A 95 3.03 -8.87 6.77
C PHE A 95 2.23 -10.17 6.91
N LEU A 96 2.86 -11.34 6.78
CA LEU A 96 2.21 -12.64 7.06
C LEU A 96 1.71 -12.72 8.52
N LYS A 97 2.48 -12.18 9.47
CA LYS A 97 2.01 -12.08 10.85
C LYS A 97 0.76 -11.21 10.97
N ALA A 98 0.69 -10.09 10.25
CA ALA A 98 -0.49 -9.23 10.21
C ALA A 98 -1.71 -9.97 9.62
N THR A 99 -1.53 -10.71 8.51
CA THR A 99 -2.62 -11.48 7.89
C THR A 99 -3.08 -12.66 8.73
N CYS A 100 -2.19 -13.27 9.52
CA CYS A 100 -2.55 -14.30 10.51
C CYS A 100 -3.40 -13.75 11.65
N LEU A 101 -3.09 -12.54 12.15
CA LEU A 101 -3.86 -11.89 13.21
C LEU A 101 -5.22 -11.39 12.71
N ASN A 102 -5.28 -10.88 11.49
CA ASN A 102 -6.51 -10.49 10.85
C ASN A 102 -6.51 -10.83 9.35
N ARG A 103 -7.24 -11.89 9.00
CA ARG A 103 -7.32 -12.38 7.61
C ARG A 103 -7.98 -11.38 6.67
N SER A 104 -8.90 -10.54 7.17
CA SER A 104 -9.58 -9.52 6.38
C SER A 104 -8.84 -8.18 6.34
N PHE A 105 -7.58 -8.13 6.81
CA PHE A 105 -6.78 -6.92 6.77
C PHE A 105 -6.12 -6.75 5.39
N SER A 106 -6.88 -6.18 4.45
CA SER A 106 -6.48 -6.05 3.05
C SER A 106 -5.17 -5.28 2.79
N PRO A 107 -4.76 -4.25 3.55
CA PRO A 107 -3.49 -3.55 3.29
C PRO A 107 -2.27 -4.46 3.44
N ALA A 108 -2.31 -5.45 4.35
CA ALA A 108 -1.19 -6.38 4.50
C ALA A 108 -1.08 -7.37 3.32
N TRP A 109 -2.19 -7.80 2.74
CA TRP A 109 -2.18 -8.64 1.53
C TRP A 109 -1.62 -7.89 0.33
N LEU A 110 -2.00 -6.62 0.17
CA LEU A 110 -1.47 -5.77 -0.89
C LEU A 110 0.03 -5.50 -0.72
N ALA A 111 0.48 -5.23 0.52
CA ALA A 111 1.90 -5.06 0.81
C ALA A 111 2.72 -6.35 0.67
N LEU A 112 2.13 -7.53 0.95
CA LEU A 112 2.74 -8.82 0.60
C LEU A 112 2.96 -8.93 -0.89
N GLY A 113 1.94 -8.62 -1.69
CA GLY A 113 2.05 -8.61 -3.15
C GLY A 113 3.19 -7.71 -3.63
N HIS A 114 3.30 -6.48 -3.11
CA HIS A 114 4.40 -5.56 -3.43
C HIS A 114 5.78 -6.13 -3.07
N SER A 115 5.89 -6.79 -1.91
CA SER A 115 7.16 -7.39 -1.49
C SER A 115 7.59 -8.56 -2.38
N PHE A 116 6.65 -9.30 -2.98
CA PHE A 116 6.96 -10.34 -3.97
C PHE A 116 7.28 -9.73 -5.34
N ALA A 117 6.51 -8.73 -5.76
CA ALA A 117 6.71 -8.00 -7.00
C ALA A 117 8.10 -7.38 -7.10
N GLN A 118 8.59 -6.80 -5.99
CA GLN A 118 9.91 -6.18 -5.94
C GLN A 118 11.07 -7.16 -6.18
N GLU A 119 10.89 -8.44 -5.86
CA GLU A 119 11.86 -9.51 -6.14
C GLU A 119 11.52 -10.29 -7.43
N SER A 120 10.59 -9.78 -8.24
CA SER A 120 10.10 -10.42 -9.48
C SER A 120 9.47 -11.82 -9.26
N GLU A 121 8.94 -12.08 -8.07
CA GLU A 121 8.20 -13.32 -7.75
C GLU A 121 6.73 -13.20 -8.19
N HIS A 122 6.51 -13.08 -9.50
CA HIS A 122 5.23 -12.71 -10.12
C HIS A 122 4.05 -13.62 -9.70
N ASP A 123 4.24 -14.94 -9.60
CA ASP A 123 3.18 -15.88 -9.23
C ASP A 123 2.72 -15.66 -7.78
N GLN A 124 3.67 -15.43 -6.86
CA GLN A 124 3.37 -15.19 -5.45
C GLN A 124 2.76 -13.80 -5.24
N ALA A 125 3.26 -12.80 -5.98
CA ALA A 125 2.69 -11.45 -6.00
C ALA A 125 1.22 -11.48 -6.45
N THR A 126 0.96 -12.13 -7.59
CA THR A 126 -0.37 -12.29 -8.16
C THR A 126 -1.33 -12.99 -7.19
N SER A 127 -0.88 -14.07 -6.53
CA SER A 127 -1.67 -14.77 -5.51
C SER A 127 -2.05 -13.87 -4.33
N ALA A 128 -1.11 -13.07 -3.82
CA ALA A 128 -1.37 -12.12 -2.74
C ALA A 128 -2.29 -10.96 -3.16
N TYR A 129 -2.19 -10.48 -4.40
CA TYR A 129 -3.13 -9.48 -4.91
C TYR A 129 -4.53 -10.06 -5.14
N PHE A 130 -4.67 -11.32 -5.55
CA PHE A 130 -5.98 -11.97 -5.66
C PHE A 130 -6.68 -12.06 -4.31
N THR A 131 -5.98 -12.45 -3.25
CA THR A 131 -6.58 -12.46 -1.90
C THR A 131 -6.94 -11.04 -1.46
N ALA A 132 -6.11 -10.04 -1.78
CA ALA A 132 -6.45 -8.64 -1.54
C ALA A 132 -7.73 -8.21 -2.30
N ALA A 133 -7.88 -8.62 -3.57
CA ALA A 133 -9.05 -8.30 -4.41
C ALA A 133 -10.37 -8.88 -3.87
N GLN A 134 -10.32 -10.02 -3.17
CA GLN A 134 -11.50 -10.62 -2.54
C GLN A 134 -11.97 -9.86 -1.29
N ILE A 135 -11.08 -9.09 -0.65
CA ILE A 135 -11.34 -8.44 0.65
C ILE A 135 -11.52 -6.93 0.48
N MET A 136 -10.72 -6.32 -0.40
CA MET A 136 -10.66 -4.88 -0.60
C MET A 136 -11.73 -4.42 -1.58
N LYS A 137 -12.38 -3.30 -1.24
CA LYS A 137 -13.18 -2.55 -2.21
C LYS A 137 -12.25 -1.56 -2.89
N GLY A 138 -12.03 -1.71 -4.19
CA GLY A 138 -11.18 -0.82 -4.98
C GLY A 138 -10.59 -1.51 -6.19
N TYR A 139 -10.08 -0.70 -7.12
CA TYR A 139 -9.51 -1.19 -8.37
C TYR A 139 -8.03 -1.62 -8.22
N MET A 140 -7.33 -1.12 -7.19
CA MET A 140 -5.88 -1.32 -6.98
C MET A 140 -5.40 -2.77 -7.07
N PRO A 141 -6.05 -3.77 -6.42
CA PRO A 141 -5.64 -5.16 -6.58
C PRO A 141 -5.68 -5.64 -8.04
N PHE A 142 -6.70 -5.26 -8.82
CA PHE A 142 -6.82 -5.64 -10.22
C PHE A 142 -5.75 -4.97 -11.08
N LEU A 143 -5.44 -3.69 -10.80
CA LEU A 143 -4.32 -2.99 -11.44
C LEU A 143 -3.01 -3.75 -11.21
N TYR A 144 -2.67 -4.08 -9.97
CA TYR A 144 -1.40 -4.76 -9.70
C TYR A 144 -1.34 -6.19 -10.25
N ILE A 145 -2.44 -6.93 -10.28
CA ILE A 145 -2.50 -8.23 -10.99
C ILE A 145 -2.22 -8.05 -12.49
N GLY A 146 -2.84 -7.05 -13.12
CA GLY A 146 -2.58 -6.73 -14.52
C GLY A 146 -1.11 -6.37 -14.78
N LEU A 147 -0.48 -5.64 -13.85
CA LEU A 147 0.93 -5.30 -13.93
C LEU A 147 1.83 -6.54 -13.86
N GLU A 148 1.59 -7.45 -12.91
CA GLU A 148 2.36 -8.71 -12.82
C GLU A 148 2.25 -9.53 -14.12
N TYR A 149 1.04 -9.65 -14.69
CA TYR A 149 0.86 -10.35 -15.96
C TYR A 149 1.51 -9.62 -17.15
N THR A 150 1.59 -8.29 -17.11
CA THR A 150 2.31 -7.50 -18.11
C THR A 150 3.81 -7.77 -18.03
N LEU A 151 4.37 -7.84 -16.83
CA LEU A 151 5.78 -8.18 -16.58
C LEU A 151 6.09 -9.63 -16.96
N SER A 152 5.14 -10.55 -16.77
CA SER A 152 5.26 -11.95 -17.19
C SER A 152 4.95 -12.20 -18.68
N ASN A 153 4.82 -11.15 -19.50
CA ASN A 153 4.46 -11.19 -20.94
C ASN A 153 3.11 -11.86 -21.27
N ASN A 154 2.19 -11.95 -20.30
CA ASN A 154 0.85 -12.49 -20.50
C ASN A 154 -0.16 -11.36 -20.78
N PHE A 155 0.04 -10.67 -21.90
CA PHE A 155 -0.71 -9.45 -22.26
C PHE A 155 -2.23 -9.66 -22.32
N LYS A 156 -2.69 -10.84 -22.76
CA LYS A 156 -4.12 -11.16 -22.83
C LYS A 156 -4.79 -11.21 -21.47
N LEU A 157 -4.10 -11.77 -20.46
CA LEU A 157 -4.64 -11.78 -19.09
C LEU A 157 -4.52 -10.40 -18.45
N ALA A 158 -3.39 -9.71 -18.68
CA ALA A 158 -3.19 -8.36 -18.15
C ALA A 158 -4.29 -7.39 -18.60
N GLU A 159 -4.63 -7.38 -19.89
CA GLU A 159 -5.72 -6.55 -20.43
C GLU A 159 -7.06 -6.82 -19.74
N ARG A 160 -7.40 -8.09 -19.49
CA ARG A 160 -8.64 -8.45 -18.78
C ARG A 160 -8.68 -7.88 -17.36
N PHE A 161 -7.56 -7.90 -16.64
CA PHE A 161 -7.48 -7.35 -15.29
C PHE A 161 -7.53 -5.82 -15.27
N TYR A 162 -6.91 -5.16 -16.25
CA TYR A 162 -7.06 -3.70 -16.41
C TYR A 162 -8.50 -3.30 -16.77
N GLN A 163 -9.20 -4.07 -17.61
CA GLN A 163 -10.62 -3.86 -17.87
C GLN A 163 -11.47 -4.03 -16.60
N GLN A 164 -11.14 -4.99 -15.74
CA GLN A 164 -11.80 -5.12 -14.43
C GLN A 164 -11.52 -3.92 -13.53
N ALA A 165 -10.29 -3.38 -13.54
CA ALA A 165 -9.96 -2.16 -12.81
C ALA A 165 -10.78 -0.96 -13.32
N LEU A 166 -10.90 -0.78 -14.64
CA LEU A 166 -11.70 0.28 -15.27
C LEU A 166 -13.21 0.15 -14.97
N ASN A 167 -13.72 -1.06 -14.80
CA ASN A 167 -15.11 -1.27 -14.41
C ASN A 167 -15.40 -0.80 -12.98
N VAL A 168 -14.38 -0.76 -12.11
CA VAL A 168 -14.50 -0.24 -10.74
C VAL A 168 -14.27 1.28 -10.74
N GLU A 169 -13.23 1.74 -11.42
CA GLU A 169 -12.89 3.16 -11.56
C GLU A 169 -12.48 3.46 -13.01
N TRP A 170 -13.38 4.14 -13.73
CA TRP A 170 -13.32 4.25 -15.19
C TRP A 170 -12.32 5.27 -15.73
N ASP A 171 -11.71 6.10 -14.87
CA ASP A 171 -10.89 7.25 -15.27
C ASP A 171 -9.54 7.32 -14.53
N ASP A 172 -8.99 6.20 -14.06
CA ASP A 172 -7.63 6.23 -13.51
C ASP A 172 -6.60 6.33 -14.65
N PRO A 173 -5.82 7.43 -14.74
CA PRO A 173 -4.79 7.59 -15.77
C PRO A 173 -3.73 6.49 -15.73
N PHE A 174 -3.47 5.88 -14.57
CA PHE A 174 -2.48 4.82 -14.43
C PHE A 174 -2.92 3.54 -15.14
N VAL A 175 -4.19 3.15 -15.00
CA VAL A 175 -4.76 1.98 -15.68
C VAL A 175 -4.77 2.19 -17.20
N LEU A 176 -5.12 3.40 -17.66
CA LEU A 176 -5.10 3.75 -19.08
C LEU A 176 -3.69 3.74 -19.67
N LEU A 177 -2.69 4.24 -18.92
CA LEU A 177 -1.28 4.20 -19.32
C LEU A 177 -0.81 2.76 -19.54
N GLU A 178 -1.09 1.87 -18.58
CA GLU A 178 -0.68 0.47 -18.66
C GLU A 178 -1.37 -0.28 -19.82
N LEU A 179 -2.64 0.02 -20.11
CA LEU A 179 -3.32 -0.48 -21.30
C LEU A 179 -2.64 0.00 -22.59
N GLY A 180 -2.26 1.27 -22.66
CA GLY A 180 -1.50 1.82 -23.78
C GLY A 180 -0.16 1.11 -23.98
N VAL A 181 0.55 0.79 -22.89
CA VAL A 181 1.80 0.01 -22.92
C VAL A 181 1.56 -1.41 -23.48
N ILE A 182 0.48 -2.08 -23.06
CA ILE A 182 0.11 -3.40 -23.61
C ILE A 182 -0.17 -3.31 -25.11
N TRP A 183 -0.95 -2.32 -25.54
CA TRP A 183 -1.35 -2.18 -26.95
C TRP A 183 -0.15 -1.90 -27.85
N TYR A 184 0.81 -1.12 -27.37
CA TYR A 184 2.09 -0.90 -28.06
C TYR A 184 2.93 -2.18 -28.12
N LYS A 185 3.01 -2.95 -27.04
CA LYS A 185 3.81 -4.20 -26.97
C LYS A 185 3.19 -5.40 -27.70
N SER A 186 1.89 -5.36 -27.97
CA SER A 186 1.15 -6.44 -28.63
C SER A 186 1.06 -6.27 -30.16
N GLN A 187 1.65 -5.21 -30.69
CA GLN A 187 1.78 -4.90 -32.11
C GLN A 187 3.05 -5.55 -32.69
#